data_AF-A0AAU8C757-F1
#
_entry.id   AF-A0AAU8C757-F1
#
_cell.length_a   1.000
_cell.length_b   1.000
_cell.length_c   1.000
_cell.angle_alpha   90.00
_cell.angle_beta   90.00
_cell.angle_gamma   90.00
#
_symmetry.space_group_name_H-M   'P 1'
#
loop_
_entity.id
_entity.type
_entity.pdbx_description
1 polymer ?
#
loop_
_entity_poly.entity_id
_entity_poly.type
_entity_poly.pdbx_seq_one_letter_code
_entity_poly.pdbx_strand_id
1 'polypeptide(L)'
;MYIQRLKISGLRGVQNADIPFGKHSVLVGPNNNGKTTIIEALALLLGRDRLVRRLTEHDFHKSRPIETSRILIIATVTGFPENDPQHSPSWFAIGHGVNRPGFTGDL
;
A
#
# COMPACT_ATOMS: atom_id res chain seq x y z
N MET A 1 14.53 -2.24 7.73
CA MET A 1 13.17 -2.42 7.18
C MET A 1 13.08 -1.88 5.76
N TYR A 2 12.51 -2.65 4.85
CA TYR A 2 12.27 -2.25 3.45
C TYR A 2 11.03 -2.97 2.90
N ILE A 3 10.40 -2.38 1.89
CA ILE A 3 9.29 -3.00 1.17
C ILE A 3 9.87 -4.07 0.25
N GLN A 4 9.41 -5.30 0.40
CA GLN A 4 9.83 -6.43 -0.44
C GLN A 4 8.87 -6.63 -1.61
N ARG A 5 7.59 -6.30 -1.43
CA ARG A 5 6.54 -6.55 -2.43
C ARG A 5 5.40 -5.55 -2.28
N LEU A 6 4.82 -5.12 -3.40
CA LEU A 6 3.61 -4.30 -3.43
C LEU A 6 2.58 -4.96 -4.36
N LYS A 7 1.38 -5.14 -3.85
CA LYS A 7 0.21 -5.56 -4.61
C LYS A 7 -0.76 -4.39 -4.72
N ILE A 8 -1.20 -4.10 -5.94
CA ILE A 8 -2.18 -3.06 -6.24
C ILE A 8 -3.33 -3.69 -7.01
N SER A 9 -4.56 -3.38 -6.65
CA SER A 9 -5.73 -3.72 -7.44
C SER A 9 -6.70 -2.54 -7.52
N GLY A 10 -7.25 -2.30 -8.70
CA GLY A 10 -8.34 -1.35 -8.92
C GLY A 10 -7.96 0.13 -8.93
N LEU A 11 -6.67 0.50 -9.08
CA LEU A 11 -6.19 1.89 -8.98
C LEU A 11 -5.81 2.46 -10.35
N ARG A 12 -6.61 3.40 -10.86
CA ARG A 12 -6.37 4.16 -12.10
C ARG A 12 -6.04 3.25 -13.30
N GLY A 13 -4.87 3.40 -13.92
CA GLY A 13 -4.43 2.53 -15.03
C GLY A 13 -4.07 1.11 -14.60
N VAL A 14 -3.89 0.86 -13.30
CA VAL A 14 -3.47 -0.43 -12.75
C VAL A 14 -4.70 -1.25 -12.35
N GLN A 15 -5.07 -2.22 -13.18
CA GLN A 15 -6.11 -3.18 -12.82
C GLN A 15 -5.61 -4.13 -11.73
N ASN A 16 -4.47 -4.77 -11.96
CA ASN A 16 -3.76 -5.62 -11.02
C ASN A 16 -2.25 -5.47 -11.24
N ALA A 17 -1.49 -5.29 -10.18
CA ALA A 17 -0.04 -5.33 -10.21
C ALA A 17 0.49 -6.09 -9.00
N ASP A 18 1.55 -6.86 -9.22
CA ASP A 18 2.27 -7.56 -8.18
C ASP A 18 3.78 -7.37 -8.41
N ILE A 19 4.39 -6.52 -7.60
CA ILE A 19 5.70 -5.92 -7.88
C ILE A 19 6.66 -6.32 -6.75
N PRO A 20 7.67 -7.17 -7.01
CA PRO A 20 8.76 -7.39 -6.08
C PRO A 20 9.73 -6.20 -6.12
N PHE A 21 10.31 -5.88 -4.96
CA PHE A 21 11.34 -4.86 -4.81
C PHE A 21 12.63 -5.48 -4.31
N GLY A 22 13.75 -5.04 -4.90
CA GLY A 22 15.09 -5.27 -4.35
C GLY A 22 15.49 -4.14 -3.38
N LYS A 23 16.70 -4.26 -2.80
CA LYS A 23 17.28 -3.21 -1.93
C LYS A 23 17.30 -1.83 -2.59
N HIS A 24 17.56 -1.81 -3.90
CA HIS A 24 17.43 -0.63 -4.75
C HIS A 24 16.60 -1.04 -5.97
N SER A 25 15.54 -0.30 -6.26
CA SER A 25 14.62 -0.60 -7.36
C SER A 25 14.42 0.66 -8.20
N VAL A 26 14.42 0.50 -9.52
CA VAL A 26 14.19 1.59 -10.47
C VAL A 26 12.97 1.25 -11.31
N LEU A 27 12.01 2.17 -11.39
CA LEU A 27 10.83 2.04 -12.25
C LEU A 27 11.14 2.67 -13.61
N VAL A 28 11.24 1.85 -14.66
CA VAL A 28 11.54 2.29 -16.03
C VAL A 28 10.40 1.91 -16.96
N GLY A 29 10.08 2.80 -17.91
CA GLY A 29 9.07 2.56 -18.94
C GLY A 29 8.51 3.86 -19.52
N PRO A 30 7.62 3.78 -20.51
CA PRO A 30 7.00 4.94 -21.14
C PRO A 30 6.18 5.81 -20.17
N ASN A 31 5.91 7.05 -20.57
CA ASN A 31 4.97 7.93 -19.86
C ASN A 31 3.58 7.29 -19.79
N ASN A 32 2.85 7.61 -18.72
CA ASN A 32 1.52 7.05 -18.43
C ASN A 32 1.43 5.52 -18.26
N ASN A 33 2.54 4.79 -18.19
CA ASN A 33 2.52 3.34 -18.00
C ASN A 33 2.41 2.88 -16.52
N GLY A 34 1.78 3.69 -15.66
CA GLY A 34 1.53 3.33 -14.25
C GLY A 34 2.68 3.55 -13.26
N LYS A 35 3.85 4.05 -13.68
CA LYS A 35 4.99 4.33 -12.77
C LYS A 35 4.62 5.29 -11.62
N THR A 36 3.98 6.42 -11.94
CA THR A 36 3.51 7.38 -10.93
C THR A 36 2.46 6.76 -10.03
N THR A 37 1.56 5.93 -10.57
CA THR A 37 0.53 5.22 -9.80
C THR A 37 1.13 4.27 -8.76
N ILE A 38 2.26 3.62 -9.06
CA ILE A 38 2.99 2.79 -8.09
C ILE A 38 3.53 3.65 -6.94
N ILE A 39 4.13 4.81 -7.25
CA ILE A 39 4.67 5.73 -6.24
C ILE A 39 3.55 6.31 -5.37
N GLU A 40 2.42 6.68 -5.95
CA GLU A 40 1.26 7.18 -5.22
C GLU A 40 0.64 6.11 -4.33
N ALA A 41 0.57 4.85 -4.80
CA ALA A 41 0.10 3.74 -3.98
C ALA A 41 0.98 3.54 -2.73
N LEU A 42 2.30 3.65 -2.87
CA LEU A 42 3.24 3.61 -1.76
C LEU A 42 3.05 4.79 -0.80
N ALA A 43 2.85 6.00 -1.31
CA ALA A 43 2.63 7.18 -0.48
C ALA A 43 1.31 7.10 0.30
N LEU A 44 0.23 6.60 -0.31
CA LEU A 44 -1.04 6.32 0.34
C LEU A 44 -0.87 5.27 1.46
N LEU A 45 -0.20 4.16 1.17
CA LEU A 45 -0.01 3.07 2.12
C LEU A 45 0.81 3.51 3.36
N LEU A 46 1.80 4.36 3.16
CA LEU A 46 2.68 4.85 4.24
C LEU A 46 2.10 6.07 4.97
N GLY A 47 0.82 6.38 4.78
CA GLY A 47 0.15 7.50 5.47
C GLY A 47 0.72 8.87 5.11
N ARG A 48 1.37 9.01 3.95
CA ARG A 48 1.87 10.30 3.45
C ARG A 48 0.79 11.02 2.67
N ASP A 49 -0.35 11.23 3.33
CA ASP A 49 -1.53 11.91 2.83
C ASP A 49 -1.24 13.33 2.29
N ARG A 50 -0.24 14.04 2.83
CA ARG A 50 0.18 15.34 2.28
C ARG A 50 0.82 15.26 0.89
N LEU A 51 1.30 14.08 0.47
CA LEU A 51 1.92 13.87 -0.84
C LEU A 51 0.94 13.36 -1.90
N VAL A 52 -0.26 12.95 -1.49
CA VAL A 52 -1.27 12.40 -2.40
C VAL A 52 -2.61 13.04 -2.10
N ARG A 53 -3.27 13.61 -3.12
CA ARG A 53 -4.63 14.14 -2.95
C ARG A 53 -5.57 13.06 -2.41
N ARG A 54 -6.66 13.48 -1.76
CA ARG A 54 -7.73 12.56 -1.35
C ARG A 54 -8.19 11.73 -2.56
N LEU A 55 -8.41 10.43 -2.31
CA LEU A 55 -8.96 9.52 -3.31
C LEU A 55 -10.37 9.95 -3.69
N THR A 56 -10.69 9.84 -4.96
CA THR A 56 -12.01 10.11 -5.54
C THR A 56 -12.43 8.96 -6.45
N GLU A 57 -13.65 9.02 -6.98
CA GLU A 57 -14.15 8.03 -7.95
C GLU A 57 -13.25 7.91 -9.19
N HIS A 58 -12.55 8.98 -9.56
CA HIS A 58 -11.62 8.96 -10.68
C HIS A 58 -10.39 8.09 -10.44
N ASP A 59 -10.07 7.78 -9.18
CA ASP A 59 -8.93 6.93 -8.82
C ASP A 59 -9.23 5.43 -8.98
N PHE A 60 -10.50 5.05 -9.13
CA PHE A 60 -10.83 3.66 -9.47
C PHE A 60 -10.35 3.31 -10.87
N HIS A 61 -10.18 2.02 -11.12
CA HIS A 61 -9.73 1.54 -12.41
C HIS A 61 -10.64 2.03 -13.53
N LYS A 62 -10.06 2.69 -14.54
CA LYS A 62 -10.77 3.35 -15.65
C LYS A 62 -11.81 4.40 -15.22
N SER A 63 -11.77 4.85 -13.98
CA SER A 63 -12.73 5.82 -13.40
C SER A 63 -14.20 5.38 -13.54
N ARG A 64 -14.46 4.06 -13.45
CA ARG A 64 -15.81 3.47 -13.55
C ARG A 64 -16.10 2.56 -12.35
N PRO A 65 -16.19 3.09 -11.12
CA PRO A 65 -16.54 2.28 -9.97
C PRO A 65 -17.99 1.77 -10.06
N ILE A 66 -18.21 0.57 -9.55
CA ILE A 66 -19.51 0.01 -9.18
C ILE A 66 -19.55 -0.19 -7.66
N GLU A 67 -20.69 -0.52 -7.09
CA GLU A 67 -20.87 -0.68 -5.63
C GLU A 67 -19.86 -1.65 -4.98
N THR A 68 -19.46 -2.69 -5.72
CA THR A 68 -18.49 -3.70 -5.27
C THR A 68 -17.04 -3.34 -5.59
N SER A 69 -16.77 -2.22 -6.27
CA SER A 69 -15.41 -1.79 -6.59
C SER A 69 -14.63 -1.45 -5.32
N ARG A 70 -13.38 -1.91 -5.27
CA ARG A 70 -12.44 -1.63 -4.19
C ARG A 70 -11.09 -1.28 -4.79
N ILE A 71 -10.40 -0.34 -4.15
CA ILE A 71 -8.97 -0.12 -4.35
C ILE A 71 -8.26 -0.89 -3.24
N LEU A 72 -7.35 -1.79 -3.61
CA LEU A 72 -6.54 -2.54 -2.67
C LEU A 72 -5.07 -2.20 -2.89
N ILE A 73 -4.38 -1.85 -1.82
CA ILE A 73 -2.94 -1.60 -1.81
C ILE A 73 -2.36 -2.36 -0.62
N ILE A 74 -1.52 -3.36 -0.88
CA ILE A 74 -0.96 -4.23 0.14
C ILE A 74 0.56 -4.26 -0.05
N ALA A 75 1.31 -3.92 1.00
CA ALA A 75 2.76 -4.02 1.01
C ALA A 75 3.23 -5.12 1.95
N THR A 76 4.20 -5.90 1.50
CA THR A 76 4.99 -6.79 2.36
C THR A 76 6.25 -6.03 2.78
N VAL A 77 6.42 -5.82 4.08
CA VAL A 77 7.59 -5.15 4.65
C VAL A 77 8.43 -6.18 5.39
N THR A 78 9.74 -6.14 5.19
CA THR A 78 10.70 -7.09 5.75
C THR A 78 11.94 -6.39 6.30
N GLY A 79 12.90 -7.16 6.82
CA GLY A 79 14.12 -6.61 7.42
C GLY A 79 13.89 -5.96 8.77
N PHE A 80 12.97 -6.53 9.55
CA PHE A 80 12.87 -6.34 10.99
C PHE A 80 13.97 -7.19 11.66
N PRO A 81 14.60 -6.71 12.74
CA PRO A 81 15.68 -7.42 13.42
C PRO A 81 15.19 -8.72 14.07
N GLU A 82 13.93 -8.75 14.51
CA GLU A 82 13.32 -9.87 15.21
C GLU A 82 11.95 -10.19 14.62
N ASN A 83 11.52 -11.45 14.77
CA ASN A 83 10.20 -11.90 14.35
C ASN A 83 9.15 -11.72 15.46
N ASP A 84 9.20 -10.57 16.14
CA ASP A 84 8.24 -10.18 17.17
C ASP A 84 7.83 -8.72 16.96
N PRO A 85 6.55 -8.43 16.66
CA PRO A 85 6.04 -7.08 16.48
C PRO A 85 6.28 -6.14 17.67
N GLN A 86 6.44 -6.67 18.89
CA GLN A 86 6.70 -5.86 20.09
C GLN A 86 8.06 -5.15 20.02
N HIS A 87 9.01 -5.68 19.25
CA HIS A 87 10.34 -5.11 19.06
C HIS A 87 10.37 -3.99 18.00
N SER A 88 9.24 -3.69 17.35
CA SER A 88 9.12 -2.59 16.38
C SER A 88 7.82 -1.80 16.58
N PRO A 89 7.62 -1.20 17.78
CA PRO A 89 6.36 -0.57 18.13
C PRO A 89 6.02 0.63 17.24
N SER A 90 7.01 1.34 16.69
CA SER A 90 6.76 2.44 15.75
C SER A 90 6.10 1.99 14.43
N TRP A 91 6.16 0.70 14.10
CA TRP A 91 5.50 0.11 12.94
C TRP A 91 4.20 -0.62 13.29
N PHE A 92 4.10 -1.18 14.50
CA PHE A 92 3.00 -2.06 14.89
C PHE A 92 2.09 -1.54 16.01
N ALA A 93 2.35 -0.33 16.54
CA ALA A 93 1.49 0.30 17.54
C ALA A 93 0.15 0.74 16.94
N ILE A 94 -0.86 0.80 17.82
CA ILE A 94 -2.21 1.29 17.49
C ILE A 94 -2.09 2.74 16.98
N GLY A 95 -2.74 3.03 15.85
CA GLY A 95 -2.70 4.34 15.20
C GLY A 95 -1.72 4.47 14.03
N HIS A 96 -0.81 3.51 13.82
CA HIS A 96 0.14 3.50 12.69
C HIS A 96 -0.36 2.66 11.49
N GLY A 97 -1.67 2.59 11.26
CA GLY A 97 -2.26 1.86 10.13
C GLY A 97 -2.41 0.35 10.32
N VAL A 98 -2.08 -0.18 11.51
CA VAL A 98 -2.42 -1.56 11.90
C VAL A 98 -3.78 -1.55 12.60
N ASN A 99 -4.83 -1.93 11.86
CA ASN A 99 -6.10 -2.29 12.48
C ASN A 99 -5.97 -3.76 12.90
N ARG A 100 -5.86 -4.05 14.20
CA ARG A 100 -5.88 -5.44 14.70
C ARG A 100 -7.33 -5.90 14.73
N PRO A 101 -7.80 -6.78 13.82
CA PRO A 101 -9.10 -7.39 13.99
C PRO A 101 -8.96 -8.49 15.07
N GLY A 102 -9.62 -8.32 16.22
CA GLY A 102 -9.89 -9.44 17.13
C GLY A 102 -8.98 -9.64 18.34
N PHE A 103 -8.63 -8.59 19.08
CA PHE A 103 -8.37 -8.73 20.53
C PHE A 103 -9.57 -8.20 21.31
N THR A 104 -10.71 -8.88 21.20
CA THR A 104 -11.63 -9.01 22.33
C THR A 104 -10.97 -10.02 23.26
N GLY A 105 -10.21 -9.52 24.23
CA GLY A 105 -9.91 -10.31 25.42
C GLY A 105 -11.22 -10.43 26.19
N ASP A 106 -11.73 -11.66 26.28
CA ASP A 106 -12.69 -12.02 27.30
C ASP A 106 -12.09 -11.68 28.68
N LEU A 107 -12.77 -10.79 29.40
CA LEU A 107 -12.98 -10.85 30.84
C LEU A 107 -14.44 -10.47 31.10
#